data_AF-A0A974P646-F1
#
_entry.id   AF-A0A974P646-F1
#
_cell.length_a   1.000
_cell.length_b   1.000
_cell.length_c   1.000
_cell.angle_alpha   90.00
_cell.angle_beta   90.00
_cell.angle_gamma   90.00
#
_symmetry.space_group_name_H-M   'P 1'
#
loop_
_entity.id
_entity.type
_entity.pdbx_description
1 polymer ?
#
loop_
_entity_poly.entity_id
_entity_poly.type
_entity_poly.pdbx_seq_one_letter_code
_entity_poly.pdbx_strand_id
1 'polypeptide(L)'
;MAVIIPSPEMQRRIIAVIDSPTYQAVHNRHYSLVANPWKRTYQNCNNFMLNVIAAAIWQTSNPDQITADLKAHYRPTLVKANGVLRLFGPIADQRLRTDDQQGPIRTATYESIAEFMRENNMLEATYSINYAR
;
A
#
# COMPACT_ATOMS: atom_id res chain seq x y z
N MET A 1 -15.99 -5.75 -1.12
CA MET A 1 -15.48 -4.51 -1.76
C MET A 1 -15.40 -3.44 -0.70
N ALA A 2 -14.42 -2.56 -0.73
CA ALA A 2 -14.26 -1.52 0.27
C ALA A 2 -13.81 -0.19 -0.33
N VAL A 3 -14.14 0.92 0.34
CA VAL A 3 -13.89 2.30 -0.08
C VAL A 3 -13.33 3.08 1.09
N ILE A 4 -12.22 3.79 0.86
CA ILE A 4 -11.62 4.75 1.80
C ILE A 4 -11.99 6.15 1.33
N ILE A 5 -12.56 6.96 2.22
CA ILE A 5 -12.78 8.39 2.00
C ILE A 5 -11.71 9.16 2.78
N PRO A 6 -10.73 9.79 2.10
CA PRO A 6 -9.73 10.63 2.75
C PRO A 6 -10.38 11.91 3.29
N SER A 7 -9.78 12.52 4.33
CA SER A 7 -10.19 13.85 4.80
C SER A 7 -10.08 14.89 3.68
N PRO A 8 -10.83 16.01 3.73
CA PRO A 8 -10.75 17.05 2.69
C PRO A 8 -9.32 17.59 2.49
N GLU A 9 -8.53 17.64 3.56
CA GLU A 9 -7.11 17.97 3.49
C GLU A 9 -6.31 16.91 2.72
N MET A 10 -6.51 15.64 3.07
CA MET A 10 -5.82 14.55 2.40
C MET A 10 -6.19 14.46 0.92
N GLN A 11 -7.46 14.69 0.56
CA GLN A 11 -7.90 14.74 -0.84
C GLN A 11 -7.09 15.79 -1.63
N ARG A 12 -6.94 17.01 -1.09
CA ARG A 12 -6.13 18.07 -1.72
C ARG A 12 -4.66 17.65 -1.88
N ARG A 13 -4.08 17.03 -0.85
CA ARG A 13 -2.69 16.56 -0.87
C ARG A 13 -2.48 15.42 -1.90
N ILE A 14 -3.41 14.48 -2.00
CA ILE A 14 -3.36 13.40 -3.00
C ILE A 14 -3.42 13.97 -4.41
N ILE A 15 -4.35 14.90 -4.69
CA ILE A 15 -4.47 15.56 -5.99
C ILE A 15 -3.14 16.25 -6.35
N ALA A 16 -2.57 17.01 -5.41
CA ALA A 16 -1.28 17.67 -5.62
C ALA A 16 -0.13 16.69 -5.93
N VAL A 17 -0.11 15.51 -5.31
CA VAL A 17 0.88 14.47 -5.63
C VAL A 17 0.64 13.91 -7.03
N ILE A 18 -0.60 13.55 -7.37
CA ILE A 18 -1.00 13.00 -8.68
C ILE A 18 -0.63 13.95 -9.82
N ASP A 19 -0.86 15.25 -9.64
CA ASP A 19 -0.58 16.28 -10.64
C ASP A 19 0.90 16.70 -10.70
N SER A 20 1.78 16.01 -9.97
CA SER A 20 3.21 16.32 -9.90
C SER A 20 4.10 15.18 -10.44
N PRO A 21 5.38 15.46 -10.76
CA PRO A 21 6.35 14.41 -11.09
C PRO A 21 6.50 13.33 -10.01
N THR A 22 6.12 13.63 -8.77
CA THR A 22 6.17 12.69 -7.64
C THR A 22 5.38 11.41 -7.92
N TYR A 23 4.22 11.51 -8.58
CA TYR A 23 3.38 10.36 -8.89
C TYR A 23 4.12 9.30 -9.71
N GLN A 24 4.92 9.74 -10.70
CA GLN A 24 5.78 8.85 -11.47
C GLN A 24 7.01 8.41 -10.67
N ALA A 25 7.60 9.30 -9.87
CA ALA A 25 8.80 9.01 -9.09
C ALA A 25 8.59 7.89 -8.06
N VAL A 26 7.40 7.81 -7.46
CA VAL A 26 7.05 6.75 -6.48
C VAL A 26 6.56 5.45 -7.12
N HIS A 27 6.44 5.41 -8.45
CA HIS A 27 6.06 4.19 -9.17
C HIS A 27 7.28 3.27 -9.39
N ASN A 28 7.10 1.97 -9.15
CA ASN A 28 8.02 0.93 -9.54
C ASN A 28 7.31 -0.09 -10.44
N ARG A 29 7.91 -0.37 -11.61
CA ARG A 29 7.36 -1.30 -12.62
C ARG A 29 7.56 -2.76 -12.27
N HIS A 30 8.52 -3.07 -11.40
CA HIS A 30 8.77 -4.46 -10.98
C HIS A 30 7.61 -4.93 -10.10
N TYR A 31 6.83 -5.88 -10.61
CA TYR A 31 5.60 -6.30 -9.97
C TYR A 31 5.77 -7.51 -9.05
N SER A 32 5.08 -7.50 -7.92
CA SER A 32 4.78 -8.69 -7.12
C SER A 32 3.40 -8.55 -6.47
N LEU A 33 2.59 -9.60 -6.53
CA LEU A 33 1.28 -9.68 -5.86
C LEU A 33 1.39 -9.40 -4.36
N VAL A 34 2.49 -9.82 -3.73
CA VAL A 34 2.77 -9.68 -2.30
C VAL A 34 3.98 -8.79 -2.06
N ALA A 35 4.08 -7.70 -2.82
CA ALA A 35 5.15 -6.72 -2.68
C ALA A 35 5.33 -6.26 -1.22
N ASN A 36 6.56 -6.29 -0.74
CA ASN A 36 6.89 -5.85 0.62
C ASN A 36 6.81 -4.31 0.71
N PRO A 37 5.89 -3.74 1.50
CA PRO A 37 5.71 -2.28 1.55
C PRO A 37 6.85 -1.53 2.24
N TRP A 38 7.81 -2.25 2.84
CA TRP A 38 9.02 -1.67 3.43
C TRP A 38 10.24 -1.78 2.52
N LYS A 39 10.03 -2.18 1.26
CA LYS A 39 11.09 -2.36 0.27
C LYS A 39 10.66 -1.72 -1.04
N ARG A 40 11.66 -1.38 -1.84
CA ARG A 40 11.48 -0.84 -3.19
C ARG A 40 11.63 -1.86 -4.28
N THR A 41 11.89 -3.14 -3.97
CA THR A 41 12.16 -4.17 -4.98
C THR A 41 10.94 -4.41 -5.87
N TYR A 42 9.75 -4.57 -5.28
CA TYR A 42 8.50 -4.78 -6.01
C TYR A 42 7.40 -3.81 -5.59
N GLN A 43 6.38 -3.69 -6.44
CA GLN A 43 5.18 -2.91 -6.17
C GLN A 43 3.94 -3.57 -6.80
N ASN A 44 2.86 -3.66 -6.03
CA ASN A 44 1.50 -3.87 -6.55
C ASN A 44 0.70 -2.57 -6.45
N CYS A 45 -0.54 -2.57 -6.92
CA CYS A 45 -1.42 -1.40 -6.88
C CYS A 45 -1.63 -0.84 -5.46
N ASN A 46 -1.77 -1.70 -4.45
CA ASN A 46 -1.93 -1.25 -3.06
C ASN A 46 -0.65 -0.58 -2.55
N ASN A 47 0.52 -1.16 -2.81
CA ASN A 47 1.79 -0.57 -2.42
C ASN A 47 2.05 0.75 -3.16
N PHE A 48 1.67 0.85 -4.43
CA PHE A 48 1.74 2.11 -5.17
C PHE A 48 0.86 3.19 -4.54
N MET A 49 -0.41 2.87 -4.26
CA MET A 49 -1.32 3.80 -3.57
C MET A 49 -0.81 4.19 -2.18
N LEU A 50 -0.23 3.24 -1.43
CA LEU A 50 0.42 3.52 -0.15
C LEU A 50 1.55 4.55 -0.30
N ASN A 51 2.39 4.44 -1.34
CA ASN A 51 3.47 5.40 -1.58
C ASN A 51 2.94 6.78 -1.98
N VAL A 52 1.87 6.86 -2.78
CA VAL A 52 1.20 8.14 -3.11
C VAL A 52 0.62 8.79 -1.85
N ILE A 53 -0.03 8.00 -1.00
CA ILE A 53 -0.58 8.45 0.29
C ILE A 53 0.53 8.91 1.23
N ALA A 54 1.62 8.15 1.33
CA ALA A 54 2.77 8.50 2.15
C ALA A 54 3.45 9.80 1.69
N ALA A 55 3.63 9.96 0.37
CA ALA A 55 4.13 11.20 -0.22
C ALA A 55 3.24 12.41 0.13
N ALA A 56 1.92 12.23 0.11
CA ALA A 56 0.95 13.26 0.48
C ALA A 56 0.95 13.59 1.98
N ILE A 57 1.08 12.59 2.85
CA ILE A 57 1.14 12.75 4.31
C ILE A 57 2.41 13.48 4.72
N TRP A 58 3.57 12.98 4.29
CA TRP A 58 4.88 13.51 4.67
C TRP A 58 5.38 14.64 3.78
N GLN A 59 4.61 15.00 2.75
CA GLN A 59 4.91 16.09 1.81
C GLN A 59 6.32 15.99 1.22
N THR A 60 6.73 14.77 0.88
CA THR A 60 8.04 14.46 0.29
C THR A 60 7.88 13.79 -1.06
N SER A 61 8.81 14.07 -1.97
CA SER A 61 8.88 13.45 -3.29
C SER A 61 9.98 12.38 -3.39
N ASN A 62 10.73 12.15 -2.30
CA ASN A 62 11.85 11.21 -2.27
C ASN A 62 11.35 9.79 -1.96
N PRO A 63 11.38 8.84 -2.91
CA PRO A 63 10.84 7.49 -2.67
C PRO A 63 11.68 6.66 -1.68
N ASP A 64 12.97 6.96 -1.52
CA ASP A 64 13.82 6.26 -0.56
C ASP A 64 13.51 6.73 0.87
N GLN A 65 13.25 8.02 1.04
CA GLN A 65 12.74 8.56 2.30
C GLN A 65 11.37 7.94 2.63
N ILE A 66 10.44 7.94 1.67
CA ILE A 66 9.11 7.31 1.85
C ILE A 66 9.24 5.85 2.29
N THR A 67 10.14 5.09 1.68
CA THR A 67 10.34 3.68 2.05
C THR A 67 10.91 3.53 3.47
N ALA A 68 11.85 4.39 3.86
CA ALA A 68 12.41 4.40 5.21
C ALA A 68 11.33 4.74 6.25
N ASP A 69 10.53 5.77 5.99
CA ASP A 69 9.47 6.23 6.86
C ASP A 69 8.33 5.19 6.95
N LEU A 70 7.97 4.53 5.83
CA LEU A 70 7.02 3.40 5.83
C LEU A 70 7.54 2.25 6.69
N LYS A 71 8.84 1.94 6.65
CA LYS A 71 9.41 0.91 7.52
C LYS A 71 9.31 1.28 9.00
N ALA A 72 9.39 2.56 9.35
CA ALA A 72 9.31 3.03 10.72
C ALA A 72 7.86 3.18 11.23
N HIS A 73 6.93 3.59 10.37
CA HIS A 73 5.61 4.07 10.78
C HIS A 73 4.43 3.29 10.19
N TYR A 74 4.63 2.47 9.16
CA TYR A 74 3.56 1.70 8.53
C TYR A 74 3.54 0.24 9.01
N ARG A 75 2.36 -0.22 9.42
CA ARG A 75 2.11 -1.60 9.87
C ARG A 75 1.43 -2.41 8.76
N PRO A 76 2.18 -3.23 8.00
CA PRO A 76 1.60 -3.99 6.90
C PRO A 76 0.82 -5.20 7.40
N THR A 77 -0.11 -5.64 6.55
CA THR A 77 -0.86 -6.87 6.80
C THR A 77 0.07 -8.08 6.64
N LEU A 78 0.12 -8.94 7.66
CA LEU A 78 0.79 -10.24 7.58
C LEU A 78 -0.10 -11.22 6.84
N VAL A 79 0.41 -11.77 5.74
CA VAL A 79 -0.35 -12.75 4.96
C VAL A 79 -0.04 -14.15 5.48
N LYS A 80 -1.09 -14.83 5.96
CA LYS A 80 -0.98 -16.25 6.32
C LYS A 80 -0.85 -17.07 5.03
N ALA A 81 0.05 -18.05 5.01
CA ALA A 81 0.29 -18.91 3.84
C ALA A 81 -1.00 -19.51 3.26
N ASN A 82 -1.92 -19.96 4.13
CA ASN A 82 -3.22 -20.50 3.74
C ASN A 82 -4.15 -19.45 3.10
N GLY A 83 -3.96 -18.16 3.40
CA GLY A 83 -4.71 -17.05 2.80
C GLY A 83 -4.22 -16.70 1.40
N VAL A 84 -2.90 -16.70 1.17
CA VAL A 84 -2.30 -16.52 -0.17
C VAL A 84 -2.76 -17.65 -1.10
N LEU A 85 -2.63 -18.90 -0.66
CA LEU A 85 -3.02 -20.08 -1.45
C LEU A 85 -4.52 -20.13 -1.77
N ARG A 86 -5.39 -19.58 -0.90
CA ARG A 86 -6.84 -19.54 -1.16
C ARG A 86 -7.25 -18.41 -2.10
N LEU A 87 -6.60 -17.23 -2.01
CA LEU A 87 -6.88 -16.13 -2.94
C LEU A 87 -6.26 -16.35 -4.32
N PHE A 88 -5.08 -16.98 -4.36
CA PHE A 88 -4.23 -17.01 -5.56
C PHE A 88 -3.78 -18.41 -5.97
N GLY A 89 -4.32 -19.48 -5.36
CA GLY A 89 -4.03 -20.87 -5.73
C GLY A 89 -4.17 -21.20 -7.22
N PRO A 90 -5.12 -20.60 -7.97
CA PRO A 90 -5.19 -20.74 -9.43
C PRO A 90 -4.14 -19.93 -10.21
N ILE A 91 -3.49 -18.95 -9.57
CA ILE A 91 -2.52 -18.01 -10.15
C ILE A 91 -1.13 -18.37 -9.61
N ALA A 92 -0.66 -19.58 -9.92
CA ALA A 92 0.74 -19.96 -9.74
C ALA A 92 1.58 -19.27 -10.84
N ASP A 93 1.71 -17.94 -10.72
CA ASP A 93 2.20 -17.04 -11.76
C ASP A 93 3.55 -16.43 -11.33
N GLN A 94 4.40 -16.12 -12.31
CA GLN A 94 5.64 -15.32 -12.19
C GLN A 94 5.43 -13.99 -11.44
N ARG A 95 4.18 -13.54 -11.33
CA ARG A 95 3.73 -12.39 -10.57
C ARG A 95 3.74 -12.55 -9.05
N LEU A 96 3.86 -13.75 -8.50
CA LEU A 96 4.00 -13.98 -7.05
C LEU A 96 5.49 -14.09 -6.69
N ARG A 97 6.12 -12.96 -6.30
CA ARG A 97 7.53 -12.91 -5.93
C ARG A 97 7.68 -12.61 -4.44
N THR A 98 8.52 -13.39 -3.76
CA THR A 98 8.73 -13.31 -2.30
C THR A 98 10.19 -13.08 -1.92
N ASP A 99 11.07 -12.86 -2.89
CA ASP A 99 12.51 -12.65 -2.69
C ASP A 99 12.85 -11.30 -2.04
N ASP A 100 11.89 -10.37 -1.95
CA ASP A 100 11.99 -9.14 -1.16
C ASP A 100 11.47 -9.28 0.28
N GLN A 101 11.01 -10.47 0.67
CA GLN A 101 10.53 -10.79 2.01
C GLN A 101 11.64 -11.43 2.85
N GLN A 102 11.70 -11.09 4.14
CA GLN A 102 12.55 -11.75 5.11
C GLN A 102 11.66 -12.24 6.26
N GLY A 103 11.31 -13.52 6.24
CA GLY A 103 10.36 -14.12 7.18
C GLY A 103 8.91 -14.08 6.69
N PRO A 104 7.92 -13.78 7.56
CA PRO A 104 6.51 -13.78 7.17
C PRO A 104 6.21 -12.81 6.02
N ILE A 105 5.33 -13.22 5.10
CA ILE A 105 4.90 -12.38 3.98
C ILE A 105 4.12 -11.18 4.50
N ARG A 106 4.51 -9.99 4.01
CA ARG A 106 3.91 -8.70 4.35
C ARG A 106 3.41 -8.04 3.08
N THR A 107 2.22 -7.47 3.10
CA THR A 107 1.73 -6.67 1.97
C THR A 107 0.85 -5.52 2.45
N ALA A 108 0.75 -4.47 1.64
CA ALA A 108 -0.27 -3.45 1.82
C ALA A 108 -1.65 -4.00 1.43
N THR A 109 -2.65 -3.76 2.27
CA THR A 109 -4.07 -4.05 2.01
C THR A 109 -4.92 -2.82 2.28
N TYR A 110 -6.19 -2.87 1.89
CA TYR A 110 -7.16 -1.83 2.22
C TYR A 110 -7.15 -1.49 3.71
N GLU A 111 -7.18 -2.50 4.59
CA GLU A 111 -7.28 -2.31 6.03
C GLU A 111 -6.05 -1.60 6.59
N SER A 112 -4.85 -2.03 6.19
CA SER A 112 -3.61 -1.41 6.67
C SER A 112 -3.41 0.00 6.12
N ILE A 113 -3.84 0.28 4.88
CA ILE A 113 -3.82 1.65 4.34
C ILE A 113 -4.83 2.55 5.07
N ALA A 114 -6.04 2.05 5.33
CA ALA A 114 -7.04 2.78 6.08
C ALA A 114 -6.57 3.10 7.50
N GLU A 115 -5.93 2.13 8.18
CA GLU A 115 -5.32 2.34 9.49
C GLU A 115 -4.23 3.40 9.46
N PHE A 116 -3.32 3.32 8.48
CA PHE A 116 -2.26 4.29 8.32
C PHE A 116 -2.80 5.72 8.11
N MET A 117 -3.85 5.88 7.30
CA MET A 117 -4.50 7.19 7.14
C MET A 117 -5.17 7.65 8.43
N ARG A 118 -5.76 6.74 9.22
CA ARG A 118 -6.38 7.07 10.52
C ARG A 118 -5.34 7.53 11.53
N GLU A 119 -4.23 6.79 11.68
CA GLU A 119 -3.12 7.12 12.58
C GLU A 119 -2.51 8.50 12.26
N ASN A 120 -2.60 8.95 11.01
CA ASN A 120 -2.14 10.27 10.56
C ASN A 120 -3.23 11.36 10.51
N ASN A 121 -4.44 11.11 11.03
CA ASN A 121 -5.58 12.03 10.97
C ASN A 121 -6.00 12.45 9.54
N MET A 122 -5.76 11.58 8.56
CA MET A 122 -6.03 11.80 7.13
C MET A 122 -7.21 10.98 6.59
N LEU A 123 -7.92 10.27 7.48
CA LEU A 123 -9.09 9.46 7.16
C LEU A 123 -10.38 10.17 7.59
N GLU A 124 -11.36 10.22 6.70
CA GLU A 124 -12.72 10.67 7.02
C GLU A 124 -13.64 9.49 7.30
N ALA A 125 -13.73 8.54 6.36
CA ALA A 125 -14.63 7.40 6.49
C ALA A 125 -14.11 6.16 5.76
N THR A 126 -14.61 5.01 6.16
CA THR A 126 -14.36 3.72 5.53
C THR A 126 -15.66 2.95 5.37
N TYR A 127 -15.88 2.38 4.20
CA TYR A 127 -17.05 1.54 3.91
C TYR A 127 -16.58 0.19 3.40
N SER A 128 -17.08 -0.90 3.97
CA SER A 128 -16.77 -2.27 3.52
C SER A 128 -18.04 -3.09 3.38
N ILE A 129 -18.20 -3.75 2.23
CA ILE A 129 -19.26 -4.72 2.02
C ILE A 129 -18.78 -6.08 2.51
N ASN A 130 -19.36 -6.54 3.60
CA ASN A 130 -19.21 -7.90 4.10
C ASN A 130 -20.28 -8.77 3.45
N TYR A 131 -19.88 -9.59 2.48
CA TYR A 131 -20.74 -10.66 2.01
C TYR A 131 -20.71 -11.76 3.07
N ALA A 132 -21.81 -11.90 3.83
CA ALA A 132 -22.05 -13.13 4.57
C ALA A 132 -22.09 -14.27 3.54
N ARG A 133 -21.18 -15.24 3.69
CA ARG A 133 -21.23 -16.50 2.94
C ARG A 133 -22.18 -17.45 3.64
#